data_AF-A0A7J6Q8Q9-F1
#
_entry.id   AF-A0A7J6Q8Q9-F1
#
_cell.length_a   1.000
_cell.length_b   1.000
_cell.length_c   1.000
_cell.angle_alpha   90.00
_cell.angle_beta   90.00
_cell.angle_gamma   90.00
#
_symmetry.space_group_name_H-M   'P 1'
#
loop_
_entity.id
_entity.type
_entity.pdbx_description
1 polymer ?
#
loop_
_entity_poly.entity_id
_entity_poly.type
_entity_poly.pdbx_seq_one_letter_code
_entity_poly.pdbx_strand_id
1 'polypeptide(L)'
;MLKVSRSSLGGAGGSSSMAEQLFPGYKDKIWAMIPDEYKLMKIRYDNNIFENGVNKHKTFQKRFIAYKDNIEQRFIPSQKYRKPSVDWRRQEARGTLHIGRWYEGPNGSDYRPGKTFDRLKQLVPFTEEEWSQRQEHRTWDGVKFVMTSWAVWMGWKMTQTYPIVWCEEEEEQQLVVGDLE
;
A
#
# COMPACT_ATOMS: atom_id res chain seq x y z
N MET A 1 -6.82 -24.93 39.52
CA MET A 1 -6.82 -26.24 38.84
C MET A 1 -5.57 -26.29 37.97
N LEU A 2 -4.48 -26.88 38.45
CA LEU A 2 -3.19 -26.95 37.74
C LEU A 2 -3.33 -27.89 36.55
N LYS A 3 -3.18 -27.36 35.33
CA LYS A 3 -3.20 -28.13 34.09
C LYS A 3 -1.86 -28.85 33.97
N VAL A 4 -1.70 -29.95 34.72
CA VAL A 4 -0.53 -30.82 34.63
C VAL A 4 -0.48 -31.36 33.21
N SER A 5 0.59 -31.02 32.51
CA SER A 5 0.87 -31.52 31.17
C SER A 5 1.13 -33.02 31.25
N ARG A 6 0.11 -33.85 31.05
CA ARG A 6 0.22 -35.33 30.90
C ARG A 6 1.05 -35.74 29.66
N SER A 7 1.72 -34.79 29.00
CA SER A 7 2.43 -34.90 27.73
C SER A 7 3.80 -35.59 27.81
N SER A 8 4.22 -36.04 29.00
CA SER A 8 5.51 -36.73 29.13
C SER A 8 5.40 -38.25 29.09
N LEU A 9 4.20 -38.82 29.12
CA LEU A 9 3.97 -40.25 28.85
C LEU A 9 3.65 -40.53 27.38
N GLY A 10 3.70 -39.51 26.53
CA GLY A 10 3.63 -39.62 25.09
C GLY A 10 4.08 -38.32 24.48
N GLY A 11 5.05 -38.38 23.56
CA GLY A 11 5.57 -37.22 22.85
C GLY A 11 4.46 -36.26 22.41
N ALA A 12 4.76 -34.97 22.54
CA ALA A 12 4.11 -33.80 21.95
C ALA A 12 2.66 -33.97 21.44
N GLY A 13 1.76 -33.20 22.06
CA GLY A 13 0.53 -32.62 21.49
C GLY A 13 -0.14 -33.29 20.29
N GLY A 14 -1.39 -33.70 20.48
CA GLY A 14 -2.31 -34.04 19.40
C GLY A 14 -2.60 -35.53 19.32
N SER A 15 -3.88 -35.85 19.34
CA SER A 15 -4.45 -37.18 19.19
C SER A 15 -3.84 -37.96 18.02
N SER A 16 -3.19 -39.10 18.28
CA SER A 16 -3.09 -40.28 17.39
C SER A 16 -1.88 -41.15 17.76
N SER A 17 -1.83 -41.72 18.96
CA SER A 17 -1.03 -42.94 19.14
C SER A 17 -1.97 -44.14 19.03
N MET A 18 -1.57 -45.16 18.25
CA MET A 18 -2.38 -46.37 18.02
C MET A 18 -2.78 -47.08 19.33
N ALA A 19 -1.96 -46.93 20.37
CA ALA A 19 -2.24 -47.42 21.71
C ALA A 19 -3.43 -46.73 22.40
N GLU A 20 -3.66 -45.43 22.16
CA GLU A 20 -4.80 -44.70 22.73
C GLU A 20 -6.12 -45.10 22.06
N GLN A 21 -6.08 -45.47 20.78
CA GLN A 21 -7.24 -45.98 20.04
C GLN A 21 -7.57 -47.43 20.42
N LEU A 22 -6.55 -48.27 20.64
CA LEU A 22 -6.71 -49.66 21.05
C LEU A 22 -7.09 -49.81 22.53
N PHE A 23 -6.61 -48.91 23.40
CA PHE A 23 -6.90 -48.94 24.83
C PHE A 23 -7.27 -47.54 25.34
N PRO A 24 -8.53 -47.11 25.21
CA PRO A 24 -8.95 -45.78 25.66
C PRO A 24 -8.68 -45.59 27.15
N GLY A 25 -8.02 -44.48 27.50
CA GLY A 25 -7.70 -44.14 28.88
C GLY A 25 -6.59 -44.97 29.53
N TYR A 26 -5.82 -45.76 28.76
CA TYR A 26 -4.72 -46.57 29.30
C TYR A 26 -3.67 -45.74 30.07
N LYS A 27 -3.42 -44.50 29.63
CA LYS A 27 -2.53 -43.55 30.31
C LYS A 27 -2.99 -43.22 31.73
N ASP A 28 -4.30 -43.07 31.93
CA ASP A 28 -4.87 -42.77 33.26
C ASP A 28 -4.82 -44.01 34.16
N LYS A 29 -4.93 -45.22 33.58
CA LYS A 29 -4.75 -46.49 34.31
C LYS A 29 -3.30 -46.70 34.74
N ILE A 30 -2.35 -46.46 33.85
CA ILE A 30 -0.90 -46.50 34.16
C ILE A 30 -0.58 -45.45 35.22
N TRP A 31 -1.11 -44.24 35.08
CA TRP A 31 -0.93 -43.18 36.06
C TRP A 31 -1.48 -43.60 37.43
N ALA A 32 -2.66 -44.22 37.50
CA ALA A 32 -3.23 -44.70 38.77
C ALA A 32 -2.36 -45.77 39.45
N MET A 33 -1.72 -46.66 38.68
CA MET A 33 -0.87 -47.75 39.19
C MET A 33 0.51 -47.31 39.69
N ILE A 34 0.97 -46.12 39.28
CA ILE A 34 2.28 -45.61 39.69
C ILE A 34 2.25 -45.21 41.18
N PRO A 35 3.33 -45.48 41.97
CA PRO A 35 3.43 -45.04 43.35
C PRO A 35 3.33 -43.51 43.49
N ASP A 36 2.68 -43.05 44.56
CA ASP A 36 2.41 -41.62 44.75
C ASP A 36 3.69 -40.77 44.89
N GLU A 37 4.76 -41.34 45.44
CA GLU A 37 6.07 -40.69 45.51
C GLU A 37 6.63 -40.39 44.11
N TYR A 38 6.49 -41.31 43.16
CA TYR A 38 6.96 -41.12 41.79
C TYR A 38 6.10 -40.09 41.05
N LYS A 39 4.78 -40.08 41.29
CA LYS A 39 3.88 -39.04 40.75
C LYS A 39 4.31 -37.65 41.22
N LEU A 40 4.62 -37.49 42.51
CA LEU A 40 5.08 -36.22 43.08
C LEU A 40 6.41 -35.77 42.47
N MET A 41 7.36 -36.68 42.32
CA MET A 41 8.64 -36.39 41.66
C MET A 41 8.44 -35.95 40.21
N LYS A 42 7.56 -36.62 39.47
CA LYS A 42 7.25 -36.29 38.09
C LYS A 42 6.57 -34.92 37.95
N ILE A 43 5.59 -34.62 38.80
CA ILE A 43 4.90 -33.31 38.83
C ILE A 43 5.89 -32.19 39.17
N ARG A 44 6.77 -32.40 40.16
CA ARG A 44 7.80 -31.42 40.52
C ARG A 44 8.77 -31.17 39.37
N TYR A 45 9.20 -32.23 38.68
CA TYR A 45 10.07 -32.13 37.52
C TYR A 45 9.41 -31.34 36.38
N ASP A 46 8.16 -31.66 36.03
CA ASP A 46 7.45 -30.99 34.93
C ASP A 46 7.15 -29.52 35.27
N ASN A 47 6.79 -29.21 36.52
CA ASN A 47 6.63 -27.82 36.99
C ASN A 47 7.95 -27.05 36.94
N ASN A 48 9.06 -27.65 37.36
CA ASN A 48 10.38 -27.03 37.32
C ASN A 48 10.81 -26.73 35.87
N ILE A 49 10.56 -27.65 34.92
CA ILE A 49 10.79 -27.38 33.49
C ILE A 49 9.98 -26.17 33.01
N PHE A 50 8.70 -26.11 33.36
CA PHE A 50 7.83 -25.00 32.98
C PHE A 50 8.33 -23.67 33.57
N GLU A 51 8.63 -23.63 34.86
CA GLU A 51 9.17 -22.44 35.54
C GLU A 51 10.52 -22.01 34.97
N ASN A 52 11.39 -22.97 34.63
CA ASN A 52 12.64 -22.69 33.94
C ASN A 52 12.42 -22.07 32.55
N GLY A 53 11.40 -22.52 31.82
CA GLY A 53 10.99 -21.90 30.55
C GLY A 53 10.55 -20.44 30.74
N VAL A 54 9.70 -20.17 31.74
CA VAL A 54 9.26 -18.81 32.08
C VAL A 54 10.45 -17.93 32.49
N ASN A 55 11.38 -18.47 33.28
CA ASN A 55 12.57 -17.74 33.71
C ASN A 55 13.50 -17.40 32.53
N LYS A 56 13.62 -18.29 31.53
CA LYS A 56 14.32 -17.98 30.27
C LYS A 56 13.65 -16.85 29.48
N HIS A 57 12.31 -16.77 29.46
CA HIS A 57 11.61 -15.64 28.84
C HIS A 57 11.84 -14.32 29.59
N LYS A 58 11.86 -14.35 30.93
CA LYS A 58 12.20 -13.17 31.74
C LYS A 58 13.62 -12.66 31.49
N THR A 59 14.59 -13.55 31.30
CA THR A 59 15.96 -13.12 30.94
C THR A 59 16.03 -12.53 29.54
N PHE A 60 15.24 -13.03 28.58
CA PHE A 60 15.11 -12.42 27.26
C PHE A 60 14.47 -11.02 27.33
N GLN A 61 13.43 -10.83 28.15
CA GLN A 61 12.82 -9.51 28.36
C GLN A 61 13.85 -8.50 28.89
N LYS A 62 14.72 -8.90 29.84
CA LYS A 62 15.80 -8.04 30.32
C LYS A 62 16.78 -7.65 29.20
N ARG A 63 17.12 -8.59 28.30
CA ARG A 63 17.96 -8.29 27.13
C ARG A 63 17.28 -7.32 26.17
N PHE A 64 15.98 -7.48 25.94
CA PHE A 64 15.21 -6.59 25.07
C PHE A 64 15.13 -5.17 25.63
N ILE A 65 14.88 -5.02 26.93
CA ILE A 65 14.90 -3.72 27.62
C ILE A 65 16.29 -3.08 27.51
N ALA A 66 17.36 -3.85 27.78
CA ALA A 66 18.73 -3.36 27.65
C ALA A 66 19.07 -2.93 26.21
N TYR A 67 18.60 -3.66 25.20
CA TYR A 67 18.74 -3.26 23.80
C TYR A 67 18.02 -1.94 23.52
N LYS A 68 16.75 -1.83 23.95
CA LYS A 68 15.93 -0.64 23.76
C LYS A 68 16.58 0.59 24.40
N ASP A 69 17.03 0.48 25.64
CA ASP A 69 17.57 1.61 26.39
C ASP A 69 18.98 2.02 25.95
N ASN A 70 19.83 1.06 25.57
CA ASN A 70 21.22 1.37 25.22
C ASN A 70 21.44 1.65 23.73
N ILE A 71 20.65 1.04 22.85
CA ILE A 71 20.83 1.13 21.40
C ILE A 71 19.70 1.96 20.81
N GLU A 72 18.45 1.51 20.93
CA GLU A 72 17.32 2.15 20.26
C GLU A 72 17.16 3.62 20.67
N GLN A 73 17.29 3.94 21.97
CA GLN A 73 17.19 5.33 22.45
C GLN A 73 18.22 6.29 21.82
N ARG A 74 19.43 5.81 21.52
CA ARG A 74 20.49 6.63 20.90
C ARG A 74 20.23 6.92 19.44
N PHE A 75 19.45 6.08 18.77
CA PHE A 75 19.10 6.20 17.36
C PHE A 75 17.65 6.66 17.14
N ILE A 76 16.98 7.20 18.18
CA ILE A 76 15.63 7.76 18.01
C ILE A 76 15.70 8.92 17.02
N PRO A 77 14.94 8.88 15.91
CA PRO A 77 14.92 9.96 14.94
C PRO A 77 14.36 11.24 15.58
N SER A 78 14.96 12.38 15.24
CA SER A 78 14.48 13.67 15.71
C SER A 78 13.04 13.93 15.24
N GLN A 79 12.24 14.59 16.09
CA GLN A 79 10.85 14.92 15.77
C GLN A 79 10.72 15.93 14.62
N LYS A 80 11.80 16.61 14.24
CA LYS A 80 11.82 17.64 13.20
C LYS A 80 11.44 17.09 11.82
N TYR A 81 11.87 15.86 11.51
CA TYR A 81 11.66 15.24 10.19
C TYR A 81 10.62 14.12 10.23
N ARG A 82 9.74 14.13 11.24
CA ARG A 82 8.63 13.16 11.30
C ARG A 82 7.67 13.37 10.14
N LYS A 83 6.95 12.31 9.76
CA LYS A 83 5.86 12.39 8.77
C LYS A 83 4.90 13.53 9.14
N PRO A 84 4.68 14.52 8.28
CA PRO A 84 3.87 15.71 8.59
C PRO A 84 2.36 15.45 8.47
N SER A 85 1.92 14.21 8.63
CA SER A 85 0.52 13.83 8.53
C SER A 85 0.15 12.80 9.59
N VAL A 86 -1.13 12.84 9.97
CA VAL A 86 -1.74 11.92 10.94
C VAL A 86 -2.49 10.84 10.18
N ASP A 87 -2.57 9.63 10.73
CA ASP A 87 -3.36 8.54 10.15
C ASP A 87 -4.86 8.86 10.14
N TRP A 88 -5.58 8.41 9.10
CA TRP A 88 -6.99 8.75 8.89
C TRP A 88 -7.90 8.25 10.03
N ARG A 89 -7.62 7.08 10.63
CA ARG A 89 -8.38 6.56 11.78
C ARG A 89 -8.28 7.46 13.00
N ARG A 90 -7.09 7.97 13.29
CA ARG A 90 -6.89 8.95 14.37
C ARG A 90 -7.51 10.29 14.04
N GLN A 91 -7.53 10.71 12.77
CA GLN A 91 -8.25 11.91 12.36
C GLN A 91 -9.77 11.75 12.52
N GLU A 92 -10.30 10.57 12.18
CA GLU A 92 -11.72 10.22 12.34
C GLU A 92 -12.12 10.22 13.81
N ALA A 93 -11.35 9.54 14.68
CA ALA A 93 -11.58 9.53 16.12
C ALA A 93 -11.50 10.92 16.76
N ARG A 94 -10.74 11.84 16.16
CA ARG A 94 -10.64 13.25 16.61
C ARG A 94 -11.71 14.16 16.01
N GLY A 95 -12.50 13.68 15.06
CA GLY A 95 -13.44 14.50 14.30
C GLY A 95 -12.77 15.55 13.41
N THR A 96 -11.50 15.36 13.05
CA THR A 96 -10.74 16.29 12.18
C THR A 96 -10.59 15.78 10.75
N LEU A 97 -11.16 14.62 10.44
CA LEU A 97 -11.08 14.03 9.10
C LEU A 97 -12.02 14.78 8.16
N HIS A 98 -11.46 15.30 7.06
CA HIS A 98 -12.22 15.93 5.98
C HIS A 98 -12.13 15.06 4.72
N ILE A 99 -13.28 14.73 4.13
CA ILE A 99 -13.40 13.93 2.90
C ILE A 99 -14.27 14.71 1.91
N GLY A 100 -13.97 14.59 0.61
CA GLY A 100 -14.91 15.01 -0.44
C GLY A 100 -14.57 16.28 -1.23
N ARG A 101 -13.37 16.85 -1.08
CA ARG A 101 -12.91 17.99 -1.89
C ARG A 101 -11.61 17.64 -2.62
N TRP A 102 -11.72 17.28 -3.90
CA TRP A 102 -10.59 16.91 -4.76
C TRP A 102 -9.88 18.11 -5.40
N TYR A 103 -10.54 19.27 -5.41
CA TYR A 103 -10.02 20.50 -5.98
C TYR A 103 -10.12 21.63 -4.94
N GLU A 104 -8.99 22.26 -4.66
CA GLU A 104 -8.94 23.49 -3.86
C GLU A 104 -9.56 24.62 -4.68
N GLY A 105 -10.51 25.35 -4.09
CA GLY A 105 -11.11 26.49 -4.77
C GLY A 105 -10.08 27.59 -5.05
N PRO A 106 -10.39 28.53 -5.95
CA PRO A 106 -9.46 29.59 -6.35
C PRO A 106 -9.01 30.46 -5.17
N ASN A 107 -7.92 31.20 -5.35
CA ASN A 107 -7.34 32.13 -4.38
C ASN A 107 -6.77 31.49 -3.10
N GLY A 108 -6.19 30.29 -3.21
CA GLY A 108 -5.53 29.62 -2.06
C GLY A 108 -6.52 29.18 -0.97
N SER A 109 -7.76 28.86 -1.38
CA SER A 109 -8.78 28.44 -0.43
C SER A 109 -8.46 27.05 0.15
N ASP A 110 -8.48 26.94 1.47
CA ASP A 110 -8.09 25.74 2.21
C ASP A 110 -9.35 24.94 2.66
N TYR A 111 -9.17 23.68 3.07
CA TYR A 111 -10.22 22.83 3.66
C TYR A 111 -10.60 23.26 5.08
N ARG A 112 -9.84 24.17 5.69
CA ARG A 112 -10.11 24.67 7.05
C ARG A 112 -11.37 25.55 7.08
N PRO A 113 -12.20 25.46 8.14
CA PRO A 113 -13.36 26.32 8.32
C PRO A 113 -13.01 27.80 8.20
N GLY A 114 -13.81 28.57 7.46
CA GLY A 114 -13.61 30.01 7.27
C GLY A 114 -12.56 30.42 6.25
N LYS A 115 -11.82 29.46 5.65
CA LYS A 115 -10.87 29.71 4.56
C LYS A 115 -11.35 29.19 3.20
N THR A 116 -12.64 28.84 3.11
CA THR A 116 -13.26 28.35 1.88
C THR A 116 -13.80 29.51 1.07
N PHE A 117 -13.29 29.70 -0.15
CA PHE A 117 -13.92 30.58 -1.13
C PHE A 117 -15.11 29.84 -1.74
N ASP A 118 -16.31 30.36 -1.49
CA ASP A 118 -17.56 29.77 -1.95
C ASP A 118 -18.42 30.83 -2.63
N ARG A 119 -18.45 30.79 -3.97
CA ARG A 119 -19.26 31.70 -4.78
C ARG A 119 -20.75 31.40 -4.69
N LEU A 120 -21.14 30.19 -4.26
CA LEU A 120 -22.56 29.80 -4.15
C LEU A 120 -23.25 30.47 -2.95
N LYS A 121 -22.48 31.00 -2.01
CA LYS A 121 -23.02 31.76 -0.87
C LYS A 121 -23.35 33.21 -1.21
N GLN A 122 -22.86 33.73 -2.34
CA GLN A 122 -23.07 35.12 -2.74
C GLN A 122 -24.35 35.24 -3.58
N LEU A 123 -25.16 36.27 -3.31
CA LEU A 123 -26.36 36.60 -4.11
C LEU A 123 -26.02 36.88 -5.57
N VAL A 124 -24.88 37.53 -5.82
CA VAL A 124 -24.34 37.80 -7.15
C VAL A 124 -22.97 37.13 -7.24
N PRO A 125 -22.85 35.95 -7.88
CA PRO A 125 -21.64 35.14 -7.84
C PRO A 125 -20.50 35.63 -8.75
N PHE A 126 -20.79 36.53 -9.69
CA PHE A 126 -19.83 37.10 -10.63
C PHE A 126 -20.01 38.62 -10.67
N THR A 127 -18.90 39.36 -10.67
CA THR A 127 -18.95 40.80 -10.94
C THR A 127 -19.36 41.05 -12.38
N GLU A 128 -19.86 42.25 -12.69
CA GLU A 128 -20.27 42.61 -14.05
C GLU A 128 -19.11 42.52 -15.05
N GLU A 129 -17.89 42.85 -14.61
CA GLU A 129 -16.66 42.71 -15.39
C GLU A 129 -16.27 41.24 -15.66
N GLU A 130 -16.36 40.36 -14.65
CA GLU A 130 -16.12 38.92 -14.86
C GLU A 130 -17.21 38.31 -15.75
N TRP A 131 -18.43 38.82 -15.64
CA TRP A 131 -19.56 38.36 -16.43
C TRP A 131 -19.41 38.71 -17.91
N SER A 132 -18.99 39.92 -18.23
CA SER A 132 -18.76 40.34 -19.62
C SER A 132 -17.69 39.47 -20.29
N GLN A 133 -16.57 39.21 -19.61
CA GLN A 133 -15.52 38.31 -20.10
C GLN A 133 -16.00 36.88 -20.33
N ARG A 134 -16.90 36.37 -19.48
CA ARG A 134 -17.47 35.02 -19.65
C ARG A 134 -18.39 34.93 -20.86
N GLN A 135 -19.11 36.00 -21.19
CA GLN A 135 -19.98 36.01 -22.37
C GLN A 135 -19.17 35.85 -23.68
N GLU A 136 -17.94 36.35 -23.72
CA GLU A 136 -17.04 36.16 -24.86
C GLU A 136 -16.68 34.68 -25.10
N HIS A 137 -16.71 33.86 -24.06
CA HIS A 137 -16.38 32.43 -24.09
C HIS A 137 -17.61 31.51 -24.02
N ARG A 138 -18.79 32.01 -24.40
CA ARG A 138 -20.04 31.23 -24.33
C ARG A 138 -20.03 29.98 -25.23
N THR A 139 -19.34 30.07 -26.35
CA THR A 139 -19.23 28.98 -27.33
C THR A 139 -17.77 28.65 -27.60
N TRP A 140 -17.51 27.40 -27.96
CA TRP A 140 -16.19 26.99 -28.45
C TRP A 140 -15.84 27.73 -29.74
N ASP A 141 -14.66 28.32 -29.78
CA ASP A 141 -14.15 29.01 -30.97
C ASP A 141 -13.59 27.99 -31.97
N GLY A 142 -14.49 27.48 -32.83
CA GLY A 142 -14.15 26.49 -33.85
C GLY A 142 -13.13 27.00 -34.86
N VAL A 143 -13.12 28.30 -35.15
CA VAL A 143 -12.14 28.91 -36.06
C VAL A 143 -10.75 28.85 -35.43
N LYS A 144 -10.59 29.28 -34.18
CA LYS A 144 -9.30 29.16 -33.47
C LYS A 144 -8.84 27.71 -33.35
N PHE A 145 -9.75 26.79 -33.08
CA PHE A 145 -9.43 25.36 -33.02
C PHE A 145 -8.89 24.86 -34.37
N VAL A 146 -9.63 25.07 -35.47
CA VAL A 146 -9.22 24.62 -36.82
C VAL A 146 -7.90 25.25 -37.24
N MET A 147 -7.73 26.56 -37.05
CA MET A 147 -6.49 27.25 -37.41
C MET A 147 -5.30 26.73 -36.61
N THR A 148 -5.48 26.46 -35.31
CA THR A 148 -4.42 25.93 -34.44
C THR A 148 -4.08 24.49 -34.82
N SER A 149 -5.08 23.62 -35.01
CA SER A 149 -4.88 22.23 -35.44
C SER A 149 -4.23 22.15 -36.81
N TRP A 150 -4.62 23.00 -37.75
CA TRP A 150 -4.01 23.06 -39.08
C TRP A 150 -2.56 23.55 -39.02
N ALA A 151 -2.27 24.57 -38.22
CA ALA A 151 -0.90 25.05 -38.02
C ALA A 151 0.00 23.97 -37.42
N VAL A 152 -0.48 23.23 -36.41
CA VAL A 152 0.25 22.09 -35.83
C VAL A 152 0.44 20.97 -36.85
N TRP A 153 -0.60 20.65 -37.64
CA TRP A 153 -0.52 19.62 -38.68
C TRP A 153 0.47 19.99 -39.79
N MET A 154 0.43 21.23 -40.29
CA MET A 154 1.37 21.74 -41.28
C MET A 154 2.80 21.76 -40.74
N GLY A 155 2.99 22.22 -39.49
CA GLY A 155 4.28 22.18 -38.83
C GLY A 155 4.83 20.76 -38.75
N TRP A 156 4.01 19.82 -38.31
CA TRP A 156 4.36 18.40 -38.26
C TRP A 156 4.70 17.83 -39.66
N LYS A 157 3.87 18.11 -40.67
CA LYS A 157 4.11 17.67 -42.06
C LYS A 157 5.39 18.21 -42.66
N MET A 158 5.71 19.49 -42.43
CA MET A 158 6.94 20.10 -42.93
C MET A 158 8.19 19.53 -42.24
N THR A 159 8.07 19.09 -40.97
CA THR A 159 9.19 18.47 -40.25
C THR A 159 9.39 16.99 -40.55
N GLN A 160 8.40 16.30 -41.10
CA GLN A 160 8.51 14.89 -41.46
C GLN A 160 8.96 14.73 -42.91
N THR A 161 10.19 14.26 -43.09
CA THR A 161 10.70 13.84 -44.40
C THR A 161 10.47 12.35 -44.58
N TYR A 162 9.77 11.99 -45.66
CA TYR A 162 9.63 10.61 -46.12
C TYR A 162 10.33 10.49 -47.47
N PRO A 163 11.18 9.46 -47.68
CA PRO A 163 11.77 9.25 -48.99
C PRO A 163 10.68 8.85 -49.98
N ILE A 164 10.58 9.61 -51.06
CA ILE A 164 9.73 9.28 -52.21
C ILE A 164 10.66 8.69 -53.26
N VAL A 165 10.40 7.45 -53.68
CA VAL A 165 11.12 6.84 -54.79
C VAL A 165 10.57 7.44 -56.07
N TRP A 166 11.43 8.13 -56.82
CA TRP A 166 11.11 8.61 -58.16
C TRP A 166 11.71 7.61 -59.15
N CYS A 167 10.86 6.85 -59.84
CA CYS A 167 11.29 6.05 -60.99
C CYS A 167 11.19 6.95 -62.21
N GLU A 168 12.31 7.31 -62.83
CA GLU A 168 12.30 7.82 -64.19
C GLU A 168 11.81 6.68 -65.09
N GLU A 169 10.80 6.93 -65.93
CA GLU A 169 10.49 6.02 -67.02
C GLU A 169 11.70 6.03 -67.96
N GLU A 170 12.52 4.97 -67.93
CA GLU A 170 13.52 4.75 -68.96
C GLU A 170 12.77 4.60 -70.28
N GLU A 171 12.81 5.65 -71.13
CA GLU A 171 12.37 5.53 -72.52
C GLU A 171 13.09 4.34 -73.15
N GLU A 172 12.28 3.40 -73.65
CA GLU A 172 12.71 2.13 -74.23
C GLU A 172 13.84 2.33 -75.25
N GLN A 173 15.06 1.93 -74.91
CA GLN A 173 16.13 1.67 -75.88
C GLN A 173 15.77 0.41 -76.69
N GLN A 174 14.75 0.49 -77.54
CA GLN A 174 14.31 -0.56 -78.49
C GLN A 174 14.42 -0.12 -79.97
N LEU A 175 15.28 0.84 -80.31
CA LEU A 175 15.42 1.34 -81.69
C LEU A 175 16.84 1.21 -82.31
N VAL A 176 17.62 0.16 -82.00
CA VAL A 176 18.86 -0.12 -82.78
C VAL A 176 19.07 -1.60 -83.11
N VAL A 177 18.03 -2.44 -83.09
CA VAL A 177 18.10 -3.79 -83.68
C VAL A 177 16.92 -3.98 -84.62
N GLY A 178 17.01 -3.38 -85.80
CA GLY A 178 16.06 -3.59 -86.90
C GLY A 178 16.03 -2.39 -87.83
N ASP A 179 16.55 -2.57 -89.05
CA ASP A 179 16.55 -1.68 -90.23
C ASP A 179 17.82 -0.80 -90.37
N LEU A 180 18.91 -1.35 -90.94
CA LEU A 180 19.21 -1.47 -92.38
C LEU A 180 19.97 -0.25 -92.95
N GLU A 181 21.31 -0.33 -92.93
CA GLU A 181 22.19 -0.31 -94.13
C GLU A 181 23.50 -1.05 -93.82
#